data_AF-A0A969UNK9-F1
#
_entry.id   AF-A0A969UNK9-F1
#
_cell.length_a   1.000
_cell.length_b   1.000
_cell.length_c   1.000
_cell.angle_alpha   90.00
_cell.angle_beta   90.00
_cell.angle_gamma   90.00
#
_symmetry.space_group_name_H-M   'P 1'
#
loop_
_entity.id
_entity.type
_entity.pdbx_description
1 polymer ?
#
loop_
_entity_poly.entity_id
_entity_poly.type
_entity_poly.pdbx_seq_one_letter_code
_entity_poly.pdbx_strand_id
1 'polypeptide(L)' 'MNQPKFFVTPGYGEYMLNELHYSQAVKIGDRVETSGQGGWDDDLQIPESLA' A
#
# COMPACT_ATOMS: atom_id res chain seq x y z
N MET A 1 6.67 3.60 -24.01
CA MET A 1 6.83 3.41 -22.55
C MET A 1 5.54 2.85 -21.99
N ASN A 2 5.60 1.88 -21.07
CA ASN A 2 4.39 1.33 -20.45
C ASN A 2 3.87 2.33 -19.40
N GLN A 3 2.57 2.63 -19.44
CA GLN A 3 1.95 3.57 -18.50
C GLN A 3 1.82 2.93 -17.11
N PRO A 4 2.26 3.59 -16.03
CA PRO A 4 2.08 3.10 -14.68
C PRO A 4 0.60 3.12 -14.28
N LYS A 5 0.15 2.06 -13.61
CA LYS A 5 -1.17 2.00 -12.96
C LYS A 5 -0.98 1.86 -11.46
N PHE A 6 -1.49 2.82 -10.70
CA PHE A 6 -1.41 2.84 -9.25
C PHE A 6 -2.64 2.18 -8.64
N PHE A 7 -2.43 1.44 -7.56
CA PHE A 7 -3.48 0.72 -6.86
C PHE A 7 -3.46 1.10 -5.40
N VAL A 8 -4.64 1.44 -4.90
CA VAL A 8 -4.89 1.72 -3.50
C VAL A 8 -5.79 0.64 -2.92
N THR A 9 -5.36 0.04 -1.82
CA THR A 9 -6.16 -0.93 -1.08
C THR A 9 -7.10 -0.20 -0.12
N PRO A 10 -8.33 -0.71 0.11
CA PRO A 10 -9.23 -0.15 1.13
C PRO A 10 -8.58 -0.11 2.52
N GLY A 11 -9.13 0.72 3.41
CA GLY A 11 -8.67 0.82 4.80
C GLY A 11 -7.47 1.75 4.93
N TYR A 12 -6.38 1.29 5.56
CA TYR A 12 -5.19 2.14 5.78
C TYR A 12 -4.63 2.73 4.48
N GLY A 13 -4.91 2.08 3.35
CA GLY A 13 -4.36 2.50 2.09
C GLY A 13 -4.93 3.81 1.55
N GLU A 14 -6.22 4.04 1.76
CA GLU A 14 -6.89 5.31 1.40
C GLU A 14 -6.39 6.46 2.27
N TYR A 15 -6.19 6.21 3.57
CA TYR A 15 -5.57 7.17 4.50
C TYR A 15 -4.16 7.56 4.01
N MET A 16 -3.31 6.58 3.70
CA MET A 16 -1.95 6.84 3.23
C MET A 16 -1.91 7.57 1.87
N LEU A 17 -2.87 7.30 0.97
CA LEU A 17 -2.98 8.06 -0.27
C LEU A 17 -3.30 9.54 0.01
N ASN A 18 -4.27 9.79 0.89
CA ASN A 18 -4.73 11.15 1.18
C ASN A 18 -3.66 11.98 1.91
N GLU A 19 -3.00 11.38 2.90
CA GLU A 19 -2.05 12.09 3.76
C GLU A 19 -0.64 12.15 3.17
N LEU A 20 -0.22 11.10 2.46
CA LEU A 20 1.19 10.93 2.02
C LEU A 20 1.35 10.78 0.50
N HIS A 21 0.26 10.81 -0.27
CA HIS A 21 0.26 10.57 -1.72
C HIS A 21 0.90 9.22 -2.10
N TYR A 22 0.71 8.23 -1.23
CA TYR A 22 1.26 6.89 -1.33
C TYR A 22 0.29 5.92 -2.01
N SER A 23 0.81 4.93 -2.72
CA SER A 23 0.05 3.79 -3.26
C SER A 23 0.72 2.48 -2.85
N GLN A 24 -0.07 1.46 -2.52
CA GLN A 24 0.47 0.18 -2.02
C GLN A 24 1.13 -0.63 -3.15
N ALA A 25 0.64 -0.49 -4.39
CA ALA A 25 1.22 -1.14 -5.54
C ALA A 25 1.17 -0.28 -6.80
N VAL A 26 2.15 -0.49 -7.68
CA VAL A 26 2.15 0.03 -9.05
C VAL A 26 2.44 -1.11 -10.03
N LYS A 27 1.67 -1.17 -11.12
CA LYS A 27 1.92 -2.08 -12.25
C LYS A 27 2.50 -1.31 -13.43
N ILE A 28 3.62 -1.79 -13.98
CA ILE A 28 4.29 -1.23 -15.16
C ILE A 28 4.56 -2.38 -16.14
N GLY A 29 3.77 -2.46 -17.22
CA GLY A 29 3.81 -3.62 -18.12
C GLY A 29 3.45 -4.90 -17.36
N ASP A 30 4.39 -5.85 -17.29
CA ASP A 30 4.20 -7.14 -16.62
C ASP A 30 4.84 -7.21 -15.22
N ARG A 31 5.43 -6.10 -14.75
CA ARG A 31 6.03 -5.99 -13.41
C ARG A 31 5.06 -5.30 -12.45
N VAL A 32 4.88 -5.90 -11.27
CA VAL A 32 4.20 -5.28 -10.14
C VAL A 32 5.25 -4.94 -9.10
N GLU A 33 5.25 -3.69 -8.65
CA GLU A 33 6.05 -3.24 -7.52
C GLU A 33 5.13 -2.97 -6.35
N THR A 34 5.49 -3.51 -5.20
CA THR A 34 4.76 -3.31 -3.94
C THR A 34 5.62 -2.49 -3.00
N SER A 35 4.98 -1.54 -2.33
CA SER A 35 5.57 -0.86 -1.20
C SER A 35 5.74 -1.80 0.00
N GLY A 36 6.55 -1.38 0.98
CA GLY A 36 6.79 -2.17 2.19
C GLY A 36 5.50 -2.44 2.97
N GLN A 37 5.34 -3.68 3.44
CA GLN A 37 4.22 -4.12 4.27
C GLN A 37 4.77 -4.49 5.65
N GLY A 38 4.20 -3.93 6.73
CA GLY A 38 4.68 -4.19 8.09
C GLY A 38 3.75 -5.01 8.97
N GLY A 39 2.67 -5.57 8.42
CA GLY A 39 1.78 -6.47 9.16
C GLY A 39 0.87 -5.78 10.17
N TRP A 40 0.51 -4.52 9.91
CA TRP A 40 -0.47 -3.77 10.69
C TRP A 40 -1.91 -3.99 10.18
N ASP A 41 -2.89 -3.63 11.01
CA ASP A 41 -4.30 -3.53 10.62
C ASP A 41 -4.65 -2.15 10.00
N ASP A 42 -5.92 -1.90 9.71
CA ASP A 42 -6.35 -0.65 9.06
C ASP A 42 -6.09 0.61 9.90
N ASP A 43 -5.93 0.46 11.22
CA ASP A 43 -5.61 1.52 12.17
C ASP A 43 -4.09 1.62 12.44
N LEU A 44 -3.28 0.98 11.60
CA LEU A 44 -1.82 0.92 11.67
C LEU A 44 -1.30 0.28 12.97
N GLN A 45 -2.11 -0.56 13.62
CA GLN A 45 -1.72 -1.27 14.83
C GLN A 45 -1.05 -2.58 14.46
N ILE A 46 0.10 -2.87 15.09
CA ILE A 46 0.72 -4.18 15.02
C ILE A 46 -0.01 -5.10 16.02
N PRO A 47 -0.45 -6.30 15.61
CA PRO A 47 -1.09 -7.25 16.51
C PRO A 47 -0.25 -7.53 17.76
N GLU A 48 -0.87 -7.50 18.94
CA GLU A 48 -0.19 -7.73 20.23
C GLU A 48 0.53 -9.09 20.27
N SER A 49 0.03 -10.10 19.56
CA SER A 49 0.67 -11.42 19.46
C SER A 49 2.03 -11.40 18.75
N LEU A 50 2.40 -10.30 18.09
CA LEU A 50 3.67 -10.10 17.38
C LEU A 50 4.62 -9.15 18.11
N ALA A 51 4.26 -8.66 19.30
CA ALA A 51 5.06 -7.75 20.13
C ALA A 51 6.10 -8.47 20.99
#